data_AF-A0A9E5L6A1-F1
#
_entry.id   AF-A0A9E5L6A1-F1
#
_cell.length_a   1.000
_cell.length_b   1.000
_cell.length_c   1.000
_cell.angle_alpha   90.00
_cell.angle_beta   90.00
_cell.angle_gamma   90.00
#
_symmetry.space_group_name_H-M   'P 1'
#
loop_
_entity.id
_entity.type
_entity.pdbx_description
1 polymer ?
#
loop_
_entity_poly.entity_id
_entity_poly.type
_entity_poly.pdbx_seq_one_letter_code
_entity_poly.pdbx_strand_id
1 'polypeptide(L)'
;MAPSFTKTFFALFLLFFTFSPLKSNAQSTNAYTSQKKPYSSASLETHFQHPFCFKTNNKDENAAQKYTKVIQLYKATFKAPKDPESVWDPIYLQKNPHIFEAIQEFETGRRAQTLKQVNLEGKTAQEIHTELLKLGFFQTKLPLRASFKKQTYWLTNGKTTKDPDHKNLVYTHFYTHADGSLVRIKAAGIPDFRGKHPRRSPHAIKAVLLNTDPNLCQRKNCNYDTSYQNEAFKVTNENRPVPKAPSAKCGLKLPPNTGSSLDEQKADVIKNAVMNFAHTNLKTTCPPPQ
;
A
#
# COMPACT_ATOMS: atom_id res chain seq x y z
N MET A 1 37.95 68.44 5.92
CA MET A 1 37.04 68.81 7.01
C MET A 1 35.96 67.75 7.12
N ALA A 2 36.02 66.93 8.16
CA ALA A 2 34.91 66.07 8.57
C ALA A 2 33.87 66.92 9.31
N PRO A 3 32.58 66.57 9.20
CA PRO A 3 31.89 65.84 10.29
C PRO A 3 30.92 64.79 9.69
N SER A 4 30.15 63.96 10.39
CA SER A 4 30.06 63.48 11.76
C SER A 4 29.14 62.25 11.67
N PHE A 5 29.34 61.27 12.53
CA PHE A 5 28.56 60.04 12.63
C PHE A 5 27.09 60.31 12.97
N THR A 6 26.19 59.63 12.25
CA THR A 6 24.86 59.26 12.75
C THR A 6 24.67 57.76 12.62
N LYS A 7 24.58 57.11 13.78
CA LYS A 7 24.26 55.69 13.96
C LYS A 7 22.78 55.49 13.68
N THR A 8 22.45 54.64 12.71
CA THR A 8 21.08 54.15 12.56
C THR A 8 20.99 52.79 13.22
N PHE A 9 20.39 52.77 14.42
CA PHE A 9 19.79 51.60 15.02
C PHE A 9 18.72 51.06 14.07
N PHE A 10 18.84 49.82 13.61
CA PHE A 10 17.68 49.08 13.10
C PHE A 10 17.48 47.84 13.97
N ALA A 11 16.33 47.86 14.64
CA ALA A 11 15.91 46.88 15.62
C ALA A 11 15.72 45.51 14.98
N LEU A 12 16.29 44.52 15.64
CA LEU A 12 16.08 43.10 15.43
C LEU A 12 14.63 42.75 15.81
N PHE A 13 13.74 42.57 14.83
CA PHE A 13 12.41 42.02 15.08
C PHE A 13 12.51 40.50 15.28
N LEU A 14 12.73 40.10 16.54
CA LEU A 14 12.53 38.72 17.00
C LEU A 14 11.02 38.42 17.03
N LEU A 15 10.51 37.85 15.94
CA LEU A 15 9.20 37.20 15.94
C LEU A 15 9.31 35.89 16.74
N PHE A 16 8.98 35.99 18.02
CA PHE A 16 8.66 34.85 18.86
C PHE A 16 7.37 34.19 18.32
N PHE A 17 7.51 33.20 17.45
CA PHE A 17 6.46 32.23 17.23
C PHE A 17 6.42 31.28 18.43
N THR A 18 5.59 31.62 19.42
CA THR A 18 5.11 30.67 20.41
C THR A 18 4.25 29.63 19.69
N PHE A 19 4.84 28.48 19.35
CA PHE A 19 4.06 27.30 18.99
C PHE A 19 3.30 26.85 20.23
N SER A 20 2.03 27.23 20.32
CA SER A 20 1.08 26.56 21.20
C SER A 20 1.01 25.08 20.78
N PRO A 21 1.10 24.12 21.71
CA PRO A 21 0.81 22.74 21.37
C PRO A 21 -0.67 22.65 20.98
N LEU A 22 -0.94 22.49 19.69
CA LEU A 22 -2.25 22.10 19.18
C LEU A 22 -2.58 20.75 19.81
N LYS A 23 -3.44 20.79 20.84
CA LYS A 23 -4.22 19.64 21.31
C LYS A 23 -5.03 19.16 20.12
N SER A 24 -4.52 18.19 19.38
CA SER A 24 -5.33 17.43 18.44
C SER A 24 -6.33 16.63 19.27
N ASN A 25 -7.59 17.07 19.26
CA ASN A 25 -8.72 16.23 19.61
C ASN A 25 -8.77 15.07 18.60
N ALA A 26 -7.98 14.04 18.87
CA ALA A 26 -8.13 12.73 18.30
C ALA A 26 -9.45 12.15 18.87
N GLN A 27 -10.56 12.41 18.18
CA GLN A 27 -11.76 11.63 18.37
C GLN A 27 -11.54 10.23 17.79
N SER A 28 -10.92 9.43 18.66
CA SER A 28 -11.17 8.01 18.91
C SER A 28 -12.38 7.43 18.18
N THR A 29 -12.12 6.49 17.28
CA THR A 29 -12.92 5.25 17.22
C THR A 29 -11.97 4.06 17.03
N ASN A 30 -11.61 3.46 18.18
CA ASN A 30 -11.32 2.04 18.36
C ASN A 30 -10.20 1.42 17.53
N ALA A 31 -8.96 1.71 17.95
CA ALA A 31 -7.94 0.67 18.00
C ALA A 31 -8.37 -0.34 19.09
N TYR A 32 -8.74 -1.55 18.67
CA TYR A 32 -8.81 -2.70 19.59
C TYR A 32 -7.83 -3.76 19.10
N THR A 33 -6.68 -3.72 19.74
CA THR A 33 -5.70 -4.78 19.91
C THR A 33 -6.39 -5.96 20.59
N SER A 34 -6.67 -7.01 19.83
CA SER A 34 -6.66 -8.38 20.33
C SER A 34 -6.43 -9.29 19.14
N GLN A 35 -5.15 -9.49 18.82
CA GLN A 35 -4.73 -10.67 18.10
C GLN A 35 -3.62 -11.30 18.92
N LYS A 36 -3.86 -12.54 19.35
CA LYS A 36 -2.85 -13.43 19.93
C LYS A 36 -1.56 -13.31 19.12
N LYS A 37 -0.41 -13.38 19.82
CA LYS A 37 0.95 -13.27 19.30
C LYS A 37 1.04 -13.76 17.85
N PRO A 38 1.51 -12.93 16.90
CA PRO A 38 1.80 -13.41 15.56
C PRO A 38 2.78 -14.58 15.66
N TYR A 39 2.41 -15.72 15.08
CA TYR A 39 3.31 -16.86 14.95
C TYR A 39 4.44 -16.45 14.00
N SER A 40 5.61 -16.14 14.57
CA SER A 40 6.85 -15.97 13.83
C SER A 40 7.37 -17.36 13.49
N SER A 41 7.30 -17.75 12.22
CA SER A 41 7.99 -18.93 11.71
C SER A 41 9.00 -18.48 10.67
N ALA A 42 10.27 -18.46 11.05
CA ALA A 42 11.38 -18.32 10.10
C ALA A 42 11.69 -19.67 9.40
N SER A 43 10.65 -20.46 9.08
CA SER A 43 10.82 -21.72 8.34
C SER A 43 10.83 -21.43 6.84
N LEU A 44 11.82 -21.98 6.13
CA LEU A 44 11.88 -22.01 4.67
C LEU A 44 10.69 -22.77 4.05
N GLU A 45 10.09 -23.69 4.81
CA GLU A 45 8.87 -24.37 4.43
C GLU A 45 7.65 -23.54 4.85
N THR A 46 7.14 -22.74 3.92
CA THR A 46 5.81 -22.12 3.99
C THR A 46 4.91 -22.81 2.97
N HIS A 47 3.80 -23.38 3.43
CA HIS A 47 2.77 -23.89 2.52
C HIS A 47 1.77 -22.78 2.20
N PHE A 48 1.88 -22.23 0.99
CA PHE A 48 0.89 -21.29 0.48
C PHE A 48 -0.39 -22.02 0.08
N GLN A 49 -1.53 -21.39 0.39
CA GLN A 49 -2.83 -21.89 -0.04
C GLN A 49 -2.93 -21.86 -1.56
N HIS A 50 -3.59 -22.88 -2.12
CA HIS A 50 -3.83 -22.95 -3.56
C HIS A 50 -4.57 -21.70 -4.07
N PRO A 51 -4.23 -21.26 -5.30
CA PRO A 51 -4.88 -20.10 -5.91
C PRO A 51 -6.36 -20.39 -6.11
N PHE A 52 -7.21 -19.42 -5.75
CA PHE A 52 -8.63 -19.51 -6.05
C PHE A 52 -8.86 -19.09 -7.51
N CYS A 53 -9.15 -20.06 -8.37
CA CYS A 53 -9.38 -19.82 -9.79
C CYS A 53 -10.86 -19.53 -10.03
N PHE A 54 -11.17 -18.34 -10.55
CA PHE A 54 -12.50 -17.96 -10.99
C PHE A 54 -12.59 -18.07 -12.53
N LYS A 55 -13.79 -18.38 -13.05
CA LYS A 55 -14.09 -18.19 -14.47
C LYS A 55 -14.21 -16.70 -14.76
N THR A 56 -13.61 -16.19 -15.83
CA THR A 56 -13.47 -14.77 -16.22
C THR A 56 -14.78 -14.06 -16.60
N ASN A 57 -15.91 -14.43 -16.01
CA ASN A 57 -17.21 -13.85 -16.37
C ASN A 57 -17.48 -12.50 -15.66
N ASN A 58 -16.47 -11.82 -15.12
CA ASN A 58 -16.65 -10.58 -14.36
C ASN A 58 -16.29 -9.34 -15.18
N LYS A 59 -17.27 -8.44 -15.28
CA LYS A 59 -17.18 -7.14 -15.96
C LYS A 59 -15.98 -6.30 -15.49
N ASP A 60 -15.61 -6.37 -14.20
CA ASP A 60 -14.52 -5.55 -13.65
C ASP A 60 -13.12 -6.01 -14.09
N GLU A 61 -12.89 -7.33 -14.18
CA GLU A 61 -11.63 -7.88 -14.70
C GLU A 61 -11.53 -7.68 -16.22
N ASN A 62 -12.65 -7.81 -16.93
CA ASN A 62 -12.74 -7.49 -18.36
C ASN A 62 -12.50 -5.99 -18.60
N ALA A 63 -12.94 -5.11 -17.69
CA ALA A 63 -12.65 -3.68 -17.76
C ALA A 63 -11.16 -3.39 -17.55
N ALA A 64 -10.48 -4.05 -16.61
CA ALA A 64 -9.03 -3.92 -16.46
C ALA A 64 -8.28 -4.37 -17.73
N GLN A 65 -8.70 -5.48 -18.35
CA GLN A 65 -8.15 -5.95 -19.62
C GLN A 65 -8.41 -4.97 -20.77
N LYS A 66 -9.63 -4.39 -20.84
CA LYS A 66 -10.01 -3.37 -21.84
C LYS A 66 -9.04 -2.19 -21.84
N TYR A 67 -8.51 -1.81 -20.68
CA TYR A 67 -7.63 -0.65 -20.55
C TYR A 67 -6.13 -0.99 -20.57
N THR A 68 -5.74 -2.24 -20.83
CA THR A 68 -4.33 -2.68 -20.73
C THR A 68 -3.36 -1.75 -21.47
N LYS A 69 -3.67 -1.34 -22.72
CA LYS A 69 -2.81 -0.42 -23.50
C LYS A 69 -2.72 0.97 -22.87
N VAL A 70 -3.83 1.51 -22.36
CA VAL A 70 -3.87 2.81 -21.68
C VAL A 70 -3.12 2.77 -20.36
N ILE A 71 -3.24 1.66 -19.63
CA ILE A 71 -2.49 1.39 -18.41
C ILE A 71 -0.99 1.32 -18.73
N GLN A 72 -0.57 0.61 -19.79
CA GLN A 72 0.83 0.58 -20.21
C GLN A 72 1.36 1.97 -20.57
N LEU A 73 0.58 2.79 -21.28
CA LEU A 73 0.95 4.16 -21.58
C LEU A 73 1.11 5.00 -20.30
N TYR A 74 0.15 4.92 -19.38
CA TYR A 74 0.21 5.60 -18.10
C TYR A 74 1.43 5.17 -17.26
N LYS A 75 1.82 3.89 -17.36
CA LYS A 75 3.04 3.36 -16.75
C LYS A 75 4.30 4.04 -17.32
N ALA A 76 4.34 4.22 -18.64
CA ALA A 76 5.47 4.83 -19.33
C ALA A 76 5.61 6.33 -19.04
N THR A 77 4.52 7.00 -18.66
CA THR A 77 4.49 8.45 -18.42
C THR A 77 4.49 8.84 -16.94
N PHE A 78 4.80 7.91 -16.02
CA PHE A 78 4.85 8.19 -14.58
C PHE A 78 5.76 9.38 -14.25
N LYS A 79 5.20 10.37 -13.57
CA LYS A 79 5.91 11.59 -13.16
C LYS A 79 6.25 11.58 -11.68
N ALA A 80 7.20 12.45 -11.30
CA ALA A 80 7.58 12.66 -9.92
C ALA A 80 6.39 13.14 -9.07
N PRO A 81 6.34 12.88 -7.75
CA PRO A 81 5.20 13.23 -6.89
C PRO A 81 4.81 14.72 -6.86
N LYS A 82 5.75 15.64 -7.10
CA LYS A 82 5.51 17.09 -7.18
C LYS A 82 5.14 17.61 -8.57
N ASP A 83 5.24 16.76 -9.58
CA ASP A 83 4.93 17.13 -10.96
C ASP A 83 3.42 17.41 -11.09
N PRO A 84 2.98 18.50 -11.76
CA PRO A 84 1.56 18.75 -12.01
C PRO A 84 0.85 17.60 -12.74
N GLU A 85 1.55 16.81 -13.53
CA GLU A 85 1.04 15.63 -14.23
C GLU A 85 1.18 14.33 -13.43
N SER A 86 1.59 14.41 -12.16
CA SER A 86 1.70 13.26 -11.27
C SER A 86 0.36 12.59 -10.99
N VAL A 87 0.44 11.31 -10.64
CA VAL A 87 -0.68 10.55 -10.07
C VAL A 87 -1.05 11.03 -8.68
N TRP A 88 -0.14 11.75 -8.01
CA TRP A 88 -0.35 12.32 -6.70
C TRP A 88 -1.08 13.65 -6.80
N ASP A 89 -2.09 13.83 -5.95
CA ASP A 89 -2.75 15.13 -5.77
C ASP A 89 -1.84 16.06 -4.93
N PRO A 90 -1.36 17.19 -5.49
CA PRO A 90 -0.48 18.11 -4.76
C PRO A 90 -1.16 18.71 -3.53
N ILE A 91 -2.48 18.93 -3.55
CA ILE A 91 -3.23 19.46 -2.40
C ILE A 91 -3.25 18.41 -1.29
N TYR A 92 -3.40 17.14 -1.64
CA TYR A 92 -3.31 16.05 -0.66
C TYR A 92 -1.93 15.99 -0.02
N LEU A 93 -0.86 16.04 -0.82
CA LEU A 93 0.51 15.99 -0.30
C LEU A 93 0.82 17.18 0.62
N GLN A 94 0.33 18.38 0.28
CA GLN A 94 0.46 19.55 1.16
C GLN A 94 -0.27 19.37 2.50
N LYS A 95 -1.46 18.77 2.49
CA LYS A 95 -2.24 18.49 3.72
C LYS A 95 -1.71 17.31 4.52
N ASN A 96 -0.89 16.45 3.91
CA ASN A 96 -0.33 15.24 4.54
C ASN A 96 1.19 15.22 4.39
N PRO A 97 1.92 16.16 5.04
CA PRO A 97 3.36 16.33 4.85
C PRO A 97 4.16 15.07 5.21
N HIS A 98 3.71 14.28 6.19
CA HIS A 98 4.32 13.01 6.57
C HIS A 98 4.31 11.95 5.44
N ILE A 99 3.29 11.97 4.57
CA ILE A 99 3.25 11.09 3.38
C ILE A 99 4.31 11.55 2.38
N PHE A 100 4.38 12.85 2.14
CA PHE A 100 5.36 13.42 1.21
C PHE A 100 6.80 13.21 1.69
N GLU A 101 7.06 13.38 2.98
CA GLU A 101 8.34 13.07 3.61
C GLU A 101 8.71 11.60 3.42
N ALA A 102 7.81 10.66 3.71
CA ALA A 102 8.05 9.23 3.51
C ALA A 102 8.36 8.89 2.04
N ILE A 103 7.73 9.59 1.08
CA ILE A 103 8.01 9.46 -0.35
C ILE A 103 9.44 9.93 -0.65
N GLN A 104 9.85 11.10 -0.17
CA GLN A 104 11.21 11.62 -0.38
C GLN A 104 12.27 10.73 0.27
N GLU A 105 12.00 10.21 1.47
CA GLU A 105 12.86 9.25 2.16
C GLU A 105 13.02 7.95 1.37
N PHE A 106 11.94 7.44 0.77
CA PHE A 106 12.01 6.28 -0.09
C PHE A 106 12.80 6.56 -1.38
N GLU A 107 12.56 7.69 -2.04
CA GLU A 107 13.28 8.06 -3.26
C GLU A 107 14.79 8.21 -2.99
N THR A 108 15.16 8.86 -1.89
CA THR A 108 16.57 9.05 -1.45
C THR A 108 17.19 7.82 -0.78
N GLY A 109 16.41 6.76 -0.55
CA GLY A 109 16.90 5.50 0.04
C GLY A 109 17.09 5.52 1.56
N ARG A 110 16.57 6.54 2.24
CA ARG A 110 16.54 6.61 3.72
C ARG A 110 15.47 5.70 4.33
N ARG A 111 14.41 5.37 3.58
CA ARG A 111 13.30 4.51 4.02
C ARG A 111 13.01 3.41 3.01
N ALA A 112 12.68 2.21 3.49
CA ALA A 112 12.23 1.06 2.70
C ALA A 112 13.11 0.77 1.47
N GLN A 113 14.43 0.95 1.60
CA GLN A 113 15.39 0.75 0.53
C GLN A 113 15.43 -0.72 0.07
N THR A 114 15.19 -1.67 0.97
CA THR A 114 15.15 -3.10 0.65
C THR A 114 14.02 -3.41 -0.35
N LEU A 115 12.89 -2.69 -0.35
CA LEU A 115 11.83 -2.88 -1.37
C LEU A 115 12.33 -2.68 -2.80
N LYS A 116 13.36 -1.86 -3.02
CA LYS A 116 13.89 -1.61 -4.37
C LYS A 116 14.54 -2.85 -4.98
N GLN A 117 14.96 -3.80 -4.13
CA GLN A 117 15.54 -5.08 -4.52
C GLN A 117 14.49 -6.16 -4.74
N VAL A 118 13.23 -5.93 -4.33
CA VAL A 118 12.14 -6.90 -4.43
C VAL A 118 11.47 -6.79 -5.81
N ASN A 119 11.67 -7.82 -6.63
CA ASN A 119 10.93 -8.01 -7.88
C ASN A 119 9.82 -9.06 -7.68
N LEU A 120 8.56 -8.67 -7.90
CA LEU A 120 7.40 -9.56 -7.81
C LEU A 120 6.97 -10.16 -9.16
N GLU A 121 7.45 -9.62 -10.28
CA GLU A 121 6.94 -10.00 -11.61
C GLU A 121 7.31 -11.43 -11.99
N GLY A 122 6.37 -12.14 -12.62
CA GLY A 122 6.62 -13.47 -13.17
C GLY A 122 6.85 -14.57 -12.12
N LYS A 123 6.65 -14.28 -10.84
CA LYS A 123 6.98 -15.19 -9.73
C LYS A 123 5.74 -15.74 -9.03
N THR A 124 5.89 -16.97 -8.52
CA THR A 124 4.97 -17.63 -7.61
C THR A 124 5.11 -17.06 -6.19
N ALA A 125 4.13 -17.35 -5.32
CA ALA A 125 4.22 -16.98 -3.91
C ALA A 125 5.46 -17.56 -3.21
N GLN A 126 5.85 -18.80 -3.56
CA GLN A 126 6.98 -19.50 -2.94
C GLN A 126 8.33 -18.89 -3.33
N GLU A 127 8.49 -18.50 -4.60
CA GLU A 127 9.70 -17.82 -5.07
C GLU A 127 9.86 -16.46 -4.37
N ILE A 128 8.78 -15.67 -4.28
CA ILE A 128 8.79 -14.38 -3.58
C ILE A 128 9.11 -14.59 -2.09
N HIS A 129 8.49 -15.56 -1.42
CA HIS A 129 8.79 -15.89 -0.03
C HIS A 129 10.28 -16.15 0.20
N THR A 130 10.87 -17.01 -0.63
CA THR A 130 12.28 -17.39 -0.53
C THR A 130 13.20 -16.18 -0.68
N GLU A 131 12.91 -15.28 -1.62
CA GLU A 131 13.68 -14.05 -1.82
C GLU A 131 13.52 -13.07 -0.67
N LEU A 132 12.30 -12.89 -0.15
CA LEU A 132 12.04 -11.99 0.97
C LEU A 132 12.78 -12.44 2.23
N LEU A 133 12.80 -13.75 2.53
CA LEU A 133 13.59 -14.27 3.65
C LEU A 133 15.09 -14.02 3.46
N LYS A 134 15.62 -14.21 2.23
CA LYS A 134 17.03 -13.90 1.91
C LYS A 134 17.37 -12.42 2.11
N LEU A 135 16.42 -11.54 1.83
CA LEU A 135 16.54 -10.09 2.05
C LEU A 135 16.28 -9.66 3.49
N GLY A 136 16.10 -10.61 4.43
CA GLY A 136 15.94 -10.32 5.85
C GLY A 136 14.55 -9.88 6.27
N PHE A 137 13.51 -10.11 5.44
CA PHE A 137 12.14 -9.86 5.85
C PHE A 137 11.64 -10.88 6.86
N PHE A 138 10.81 -10.41 7.79
CA PHE A 138 10.11 -11.20 8.78
C PHE A 138 8.68 -11.47 8.33
N GLN A 139 8.30 -12.74 8.31
CA GLN A 139 6.97 -13.16 7.91
C GLN A 139 6.02 -13.25 9.10
N THR A 140 4.80 -12.76 8.89
CA THR A 140 3.63 -13.06 9.70
C THR A 140 2.47 -13.44 8.77
N LYS A 141 1.45 -14.13 9.29
CA LYS A 141 0.24 -14.45 8.53
C LYS A 141 -0.99 -14.04 9.31
N LEU A 142 -1.96 -13.45 8.63
CA LEU A 142 -3.23 -13.01 9.23
C LEU A 142 -4.41 -13.49 8.39
N PRO A 143 -5.54 -13.88 9.02
CA PRO A 143 -6.77 -14.20 8.31
C PRO A 143 -7.24 -13.03 7.42
N LEU A 144 -7.59 -13.33 6.18
CA LEU A 144 -8.09 -12.37 5.22
C LEU A 144 -9.52 -11.98 5.60
N ARG A 145 -9.68 -10.73 6.05
CA ARG A 145 -10.99 -10.15 6.38
C ARG A 145 -11.83 -9.93 5.13
N ALA A 146 -13.08 -10.39 5.18
CA ALA A 146 -14.14 -10.07 4.21
C ALA A 146 -14.87 -8.77 4.56
N SER A 147 -14.97 -8.44 5.85
CA SER A 147 -15.54 -7.17 6.31
C SER A 147 -14.90 -6.74 7.62
N PHE A 148 -14.39 -5.51 7.67
CA PHE A 148 -13.94 -4.90 8.92
C PHE A 148 -15.11 -4.62 9.87
N LYS A 149 -16.23 -4.08 9.35
CA LYS A 149 -17.42 -3.74 10.14
C LYS A 149 -18.08 -4.98 10.75
N LYS A 150 -18.23 -6.06 9.97
CA LYS A 150 -18.90 -7.28 10.42
C LYS A 150 -17.95 -8.30 11.08
N GLN A 151 -16.65 -8.00 11.09
CA GLN A 151 -15.59 -8.89 11.55
C GLN A 151 -15.71 -10.30 10.94
N THR A 152 -15.93 -10.37 9.64
CA THR A 152 -15.99 -11.65 8.91
C THR A 152 -14.71 -11.90 8.12
N TYR A 153 -14.43 -13.17 7.89
CA TYR A 153 -13.24 -13.68 7.22
C TYR A 153 -13.60 -14.57 6.03
N TRP A 154 -12.74 -14.57 5.01
CA TRP A 154 -12.91 -15.43 3.84
C TRP A 154 -12.49 -16.87 4.14
N LEU A 155 -13.28 -17.81 3.65
CA LEU A 155 -12.95 -19.23 3.59
C LEU A 155 -12.44 -19.61 2.20
N THR A 156 -11.65 -20.67 2.10
CA THR A 156 -11.09 -21.18 0.83
C THR A 156 -12.16 -21.57 -0.19
N ASN A 157 -13.37 -21.93 0.28
CA ASN A 157 -14.53 -22.24 -0.56
C ASN A 157 -15.38 -21.02 -0.94
N GLY A 158 -14.86 -19.81 -0.74
CA GLY A 158 -15.52 -18.53 -1.06
C GLY A 158 -16.74 -18.15 -0.20
N LYS A 159 -17.01 -18.88 0.88
CA LYS A 159 -17.93 -18.43 1.93
C LYS A 159 -17.21 -17.50 2.91
N THR A 160 -17.98 -16.88 3.82
CA THR A 160 -17.42 -16.09 4.92
C THR A 160 -17.84 -16.65 6.27
N THR A 161 -16.95 -16.54 7.27
CA THR A 161 -17.24 -16.92 8.67
C THR A 161 -16.98 -15.73 9.60
N LYS A 162 -17.58 -15.75 10.81
CA LYS A 162 -17.20 -14.85 11.92
C LYS A 162 -16.14 -15.47 12.84
N ASP A 163 -15.92 -16.78 12.74
CA ASP A 163 -14.94 -17.50 13.53
C ASP A 163 -13.52 -17.21 13.01
N PRO A 164 -12.66 -16.52 13.80
CA PRO A 164 -11.30 -16.19 13.42
C PRO A 164 -10.32 -17.38 13.48
N ASP A 165 -10.75 -18.52 14.04
CA ASP A 165 -9.93 -19.73 14.21
C ASP A 165 -10.38 -20.88 13.29
N HIS A 166 -11.30 -20.61 12.36
CA HIS A 166 -11.82 -21.62 11.43
C HIS A 166 -10.70 -22.25 10.58
N LYS A 167 -10.66 -23.59 10.50
CA LYS A 167 -9.59 -24.35 9.81
C LYS A 167 -9.35 -24.05 8.32
N ASN A 168 -10.29 -23.36 7.67
CA ASN A 168 -10.31 -23.15 6.21
C ASN A 168 -10.22 -21.65 5.87
N LEU A 169 -9.72 -20.83 6.79
CA LEU A 169 -9.53 -19.40 6.53
C LEU A 169 -8.53 -19.18 5.41
N VAL A 170 -8.77 -18.15 4.61
CA VAL A 170 -7.79 -17.62 3.67
C VAL A 170 -6.86 -16.70 4.44
N TYR A 171 -5.56 -16.75 4.15
CA TYR A 171 -4.54 -15.96 4.84
C TYR A 171 -3.88 -14.98 3.87
N THR A 172 -3.55 -13.81 4.40
CA THR A 172 -2.56 -12.91 3.81
C THR A 172 -1.26 -13.07 4.56
N HIS A 173 -0.16 -13.25 3.83
CA HIS A 173 1.18 -13.27 4.40
C HIS A 173 1.76 -11.86 4.31
N PHE A 174 2.25 -11.35 5.43
CA PHE A 174 2.87 -10.04 5.57
C PHE A 174 4.35 -10.24 5.83
N TYR A 175 5.18 -9.54 5.08
CA TYR A 175 6.63 -9.56 5.21
C TYR A 175 7.09 -8.16 5.55
N THR A 176 7.66 -7.98 6.73
CA THR A 176 8.14 -6.69 7.22
C THR A 176 9.66 -6.69 7.33
N HIS A 177 10.31 -5.57 7.02
CA HIS A 177 11.75 -5.38 7.17
C HIS A 177 12.04 -4.14 8.03
N ALA A 178 13.21 -4.09 8.66
CA ALA A 178 13.62 -3.05 9.63
C ALA A 178 13.66 -1.62 9.08
N ASP A 179 13.77 -1.48 7.77
CA ASP A 179 13.74 -0.18 7.10
C ASP A 179 12.32 0.32 6.79
N GLY A 180 11.28 -0.38 7.25
CA GLY A 180 9.88 -0.02 7.00
C GLY A 180 9.30 -0.58 5.71
N SER A 181 10.00 -1.50 5.04
CA SER A 181 9.47 -2.23 3.89
C SER A 181 8.36 -3.19 4.30
N LEU A 182 7.25 -3.20 3.56
CA LEU A 182 6.18 -4.18 3.68
C LEU A 182 5.90 -4.85 2.34
N VAL A 183 5.89 -6.17 2.30
CA VAL A 183 5.35 -6.97 1.18
C VAL A 183 4.19 -7.82 1.67
N ARG A 184 3.09 -7.83 0.92
CA ARG A 184 1.94 -8.69 1.20
C ARG A 184 1.74 -9.69 0.07
N ILE A 185 1.52 -10.95 0.42
CA ILE A 185 1.22 -12.02 -0.53
C ILE A 185 -0.15 -12.60 -0.21
N LYS A 186 -1.05 -12.53 -1.19
CA LYS A 186 -2.36 -13.18 -1.18
C LYS A 186 -2.36 -14.31 -2.21
N ALA A 187 -1.76 -15.45 -1.84
CA ALA A 187 -1.57 -16.58 -2.75
C ALA A 187 -2.88 -17.21 -3.24
N ALA A 188 -3.92 -17.22 -2.39
CA ALA A 188 -5.25 -17.66 -2.80
C ALA A 188 -6.03 -16.57 -3.56
N GLY A 189 -5.59 -15.31 -3.55
CA GLY A 189 -6.40 -14.18 -4.02
C GLY A 189 -7.54 -13.83 -3.06
N ILE A 190 -8.66 -13.33 -3.60
CA ILE A 190 -9.90 -13.10 -2.84
C ILE A 190 -10.98 -14.03 -3.40
N PRO A 191 -11.44 -15.04 -2.63
CA PRO A 191 -12.38 -16.03 -3.14
C PRO A 191 -13.83 -15.52 -3.13
N ASP A 192 -14.09 -14.39 -3.78
CA ASP A 192 -15.43 -13.82 -3.88
C ASP A 192 -16.10 -14.21 -5.21
N PHE A 193 -16.95 -15.23 -5.15
CA PHE A 193 -17.77 -15.65 -6.29
C PHE A 193 -18.75 -14.57 -6.76
N ARG A 194 -19.09 -13.59 -5.92
CA ARG A 194 -20.06 -12.54 -6.24
C ARG A 194 -19.44 -11.35 -6.98
N GLY A 195 -18.11 -11.30 -7.09
CA GLY A 195 -17.40 -10.21 -7.77
C GLY A 195 -17.53 -8.85 -7.09
N LYS A 196 -17.89 -8.78 -5.80
CA LYS A 196 -18.06 -7.50 -5.07
C LYS A 196 -16.73 -6.85 -4.71
N HIS A 197 -15.62 -7.58 -4.81
CA HIS A 197 -14.29 -7.09 -4.49
C HIS A 197 -13.42 -6.93 -5.74
N PRO A 198 -12.74 -5.77 -5.90
CA PRO A 198 -12.14 -5.36 -7.17
C PRO A 198 -10.84 -6.09 -7.56
N ARG A 199 -10.36 -7.06 -6.76
CA ARG A 199 -9.25 -7.95 -7.16
C ARG A 199 -9.39 -9.33 -6.56
N ARG A 200 -9.61 -10.31 -7.43
CA ARG A 200 -9.78 -11.71 -7.03
C ARG A 200 -8.56 -12.55 -7.34
N SER A 201 -7.79 -12.19 -8.36
CA SER A 201 -6.56 -12.88 -8.74
C SER A 201 -5.57 -12.95 -7.57
N PRO A 202 -4.83 -14.06 -7.43
CA PRO A 202 -3.64 -14.12 -6.60
C PRO A 202 -2.65 -13.02 -6.93
N HIS A 203 -2.23 -12.26 -5.91
CA HIS A 203 -1.36 -11.09 -6.11
C HIS A 203 -0.43 -10.84 -4.92
N ALA A 204 0.63 -10.07 -5.19
CA ALA A 204 1.51 -9.49 -4.19
C ALA A 204 1.55 -7.96 -4.30
N ILE A 205 1.90 -7.30 -3.20
CA ILE A 205 1.86 -5.83 -3.04
C ILE A 205 3.10 -5.39 -2.29
N LYS A 206 3.79 -4.36 -2.78
CA LYS A 206 4.82 -3.63 -2.01
C LYS A 206 4.22 -2.37 -1.40
N ALA A 207 4.58 -2.05 -0.16
CA ALA A 207 4.13 -0.84 0.54
C ALA A 207 5.19 -0.34 1.52
N VAL A 208 5.16 0.96 1.78
CA VAL A 208 6.05 1.62 2.75
C VAL A 208 5.25 1.97 3.99
N LEU A 209 5.78 1.65 5.17
CA LEU A 209 5.17 2.00 6.46
C LEU A 209 5.53 3.43 6.88
N LEU A 210 4.60 4.11 7.54
CA LEU A 210 4.78 5.44 8.15
C LEU A 210 5.58 5.34 9.45
N ASN A 211 5.06 4.57 10.41
CA ASN A 211 5.69 4.40 11.71
C ASN A 211 6.65 3.21 11.65
N THR A 212 7.94 3.51 11.72
CA THR A 212 9.04 2.54 11.61
C THR A 212 9.95 2.64 12.83
N ASP A 213 9.37 2.74 14.04
CA ASP A 213 10.14 2.78 15.29
C ASP A 213 11.15 1.62 15.32
N PRO A 214 12.47 1.89 15.30
CA PRO A 214 13.50 0.85 15.27
C PRO A 214 13.37 -0.17 16.40
N ASN A 215 12.79 0.22 17.54
CA ASN A 215 12.57 -0.68 18.68
C ASN A 215 11.53 -1.77 18.39
N LEU A 216 10.63 -1.55 17.43
CA LEU A 216 9.61 -2.53 17.02
C LEU A 216 10.17 -3.62 16.11
N CYS A 217 11.40 -3.45 15.58
CA CYS A 217 12.03 -4.42 14.68
C CYS A 217 13.47 -4.68 15.10
N GLN A 218 13.65 -5.73 15.90
CA GLN A 218 14.94 -6.19 16.38
C GLN A 218 15.29 -7.52 15.71
N ARG A 219 16.58 -7.91 15.71
CA ARG A 219 17.25 -9.00 14.96
C ARG A 219 16.47 -10.30 14.64
N LYS A 220 15.36 -10.60 15.30
CA LYS A 220 14.52 -11.80 15.07
C LYS A 220 13.00 -11.54 15.03
N ASN A 221 12.53 -10.31 15.17
CA ASN A 221 11.10 -10.01 15.22
C ASN A 221 10.80 -8.55 14.85
N CYS A 222 9.86 -8.35 13.93
CA CYS A 222 9.41 -7.04 13.47
C CYS A 222 7.90 -6.90 13.65
N ASN A 223 7.52 -6.32 14.79
CA ASN A 223 6.14 -6.11 15.21
C ASN A 223 5.60 -4.76 14.75
N TYR A 224 5.98 -4.32 13.54
CA TYR A 224 5.39 -3.12 12.97
C TYR A 224 3.89 -3.28 12.80
N ASP A 225 3.15 -2.18 12.99
CA ASP A 225 1.75 -2.14 12.61
C ASP A 225 1.64 -2.30 11.09
N THR A 226 1.10 -3.44 10.64
CA THR A 226 0.87 -3.75 9.22
C THR A 226 -0.53 -3.33 8.77
N SER A 227 -1.25 -2.55 9.58
CA SER A 227 -2.55 -2.00 9.23
C SER A 227 -2.47 -1.07 8.03
N TYR A 228 -3.59 -0.95 7.35
CA TYR A 228 -3.73 -0.05 6.20
C TYR A 228 -3.56 1.44 6.56
N GLN A 229 -3.77 1.78 7.83
CA GLN A 229 -3.58 3.11 8.38
C GLN A 229 -2.10 3.47 8.43
N ASN A 230 -1.24 2.52 8.84
CA ASN A 230 0.20 2.73 8.90
C ASN A 230 0.90 2.65 7.54
N GLU A 231 0.22 2.23 6.48
CA GLU A 231 0.78 2.33 5.12
C GLU A 231 0.80 3.78 4.64
N ALA A 232 1.98 4.28 4.29
CA ALA A 232 2.16 5.58 3.65
C ALA A 232 1.63 5.53 2.22
N PHE A 233 2.19 4.60 1.43
CA PHE A 233 1.91 4.43 0.00
C PHE A 233 2.27 3.02 -0.46
N LYS A 234 1.87 2.68 -1.67
CA LYS A 234 2.28 1.44 -2.35
C LYS A 234 3.42 1.71 -3.31
N VAL A 235 4.16 0.67 -3.65
CA VAL A 235 5.31 0.75 -4.55
C VAL A 235 5.10 -0.17 -5.75
N THR A 236 5.30 0.34 -6.96
CA THR A 236 5.22 -0.47 -8.18
C THR A 236 6.43 -1.41 -8.30
N ASN A 237 6.41 -2.37 -9.23
CA ASN A 237 7.59 -3.19 -9.49
C ASN A 237 8.82 -2.37 -9.91
N GLU A 238 8.60 -1.26 -10.63
CA GLU A 238 9.62 -0.30 -11.09
C GLU A 238 10.02 0.69 -9.99
N ASN A 239 9.67 0.41 -8.74
CA ASN A 239 10.03 1.20 -7.57
C ASN A 239 9.49 2.63 -7.60
N ARG A 240 8.27 2.82 -8.15
CA ARG A 240 7.58 4.12 -8.11
C ARG A 240 6.59 4.18 -6.94
N PRO A 241 6.58 5.25 -6.14
CA PRO A 241 5.59 5.44 -5.09
C PRO A 241 4.24 5.85 -5.68
N VAL A 242 3.17 5.16 -5.29
CA VAL A 242 1.80 5.41 -5.75
C VAL A 242 0.79 5.42 -4.60
N PRO A 243 -0.32 6.17 -4.72
CA PRO A 243 -1.38 6.18 -3.71
C PRO A 243 -1.80 4.79 -3.25
N LYS A 244 -1.98 4.62 -1.94
CA LYS A 244 -2.31 3.30 -1.37
C LYS A 244 -3.68 2.76 -1.79
N ALA A 245 -4.60 3.63 -2.22
CA ALA A 245 -5.93 3.25 -2.72
C ALA A 245 -6.30 4.04 -3.99
N PRO A 246 -7.28 3.54 -4.76
CA PRO A 246 -7.83 4.24 -5.91
C PRO A 246 -8.80 5.34 -5.46
N SER A 247 -8.33 6.31 -4.67
CA SER A 247 -9.17 7.37 -4.09
C SER A 247 -8.39 8.65 -3.84
N ALA A 248 -9.02 9.78 -4.12
CA ALA A 248 -8.51 11.10 -3.74
C ALA A 248 -8.26 11.24 -2.23
N LYS A 249 -9.01 10.51 -1.39
CA LYS A 249 -8.78 10.44 0.06
C LYS A 249 -7.43 9.81 0.44
N CYS A 250 -6.77 9.15 -0.50
CA CYS A 250 -5.45 8.54 -0.33
C CYS A 250 -4.40 9.20 -1.24
N GLY A 251 -4.70 10.39 -1.78
CA GLY A 251 -3.79 11.16 -2.61
C GLY A 251 -3.80 10.85 -4.09
N LEU A 252 -4.73 10.01 -4.58
CA LEU A 252 -4.88 9.81 -6.02
C LEU A 252 -5.49 11.05 -6.68
N LYS A 253 -4.75 11.68 -7.59
CA LYS A 253 -5.27 12.72 -8.45
C LYS A 253 -6.28 12.12 -9.43
N LEU A 254 -7.51 12.61 -9.35
CA LEU A 254 -8.59 12.27 -10.27
C LEU A 254 -8.96 13.50 -11.09
N PRO A 255 -9.42 13.32 -12.34
CA PRO A 255 -9.96 14.42 -13.12
C PRO A 255 -11.14 15.07 -12.37
N PRO A 256 -11.39 16.36 -12.60
CA PRO A 256 -12.60 17.02 -12.10
C PRO A 256 -13.83 16.21 -12.51
N ASN A 257 -14.69 15.88 -11.55
CA ASN A 257 -15.92 15.17 -11.85
C ASN A 257 -17.02 16.20 -12.19
N THR A 258 -17.30 16.37 -13.47
CA THR A 258 -18.42 17.22 -13.94
C THR A 258 -19.77 16.49 -13.93
N GLY A 259 -19.78 15.20 -13.55
CA GLY A 259 -20.94 14.32 -13.64
C GLY A 259 -21.15 13.70 -15.03
N SER A 260 -20.25 13.94 -15.98
CA SER A 260 -20.32 13.35 -17.31
C SER A 260 -19.87 11.88 -17.30
N SER A 261 -20.52 11.04 -18.12
CA SER A 261 -20.13 9.63 -18.28
C SER A 261 -18.67 9.47 -18.75
N LEU A 262 -18.16 10.44 -19.53
CA LEU A 262 -16.77 10.43 -19.99
C LEU A 262 -15.79 10.65 -18.82
N ASP A 263 -16.11 11.53 -17.88
CA ASP A 263 -15.23 11.81 -16.73
C ASP A 263 -15.25 10.65 -15.73
N GLU A 264 -16.40 9.99 -15.56
CA GLU A 264 -16.50 8.74 -14.79
C GLU A 264 -15.62 7.66 -15.40
N GLN A 265 -15.68 7.46 -16.73
CA GLN A 265 -14.83 6.50 -17.43
C GLN A 265 -13.35 6.82 -17.26
N LYS A 266 -12.94 8.10 -17.42
CA LYS A 266 -11.55 8.52 -17.21
C LYS A 266 -11.08 8.23 -15.78
N ALA A 267 -11.91 8.57 -14.79
CA ALA A 267 -11.59 8.31 -13.38
C ALA A 267 -11.43 6.81 -13.13
N ASP A 268 -12.28 5.96 -13.69
CA ASP A 268 -12.20 4.51 -13.53
C ASP A 268 -10.97 3.91 -14.22
N VAL A 269 -10.57 4.43 -15.39
CA VAL A 269 -9.30 4.03 -16.03
C VAL A 269 -8.12 4.32 -15.12
N ILE A 270 -8.03 5.53 -14.55
CA ILE A 270 -6.92 5.92 -13.68
C ILE A 270 -6.89 5.07 -12.39
N LYS A 271 -8.04 4.88 -11.75
CA LYS A 271 -8.18 4.01 -10.57
C LYS A 271 -7.67 2.60 -10.87
N ASN A 272 -8.08 2.03 -12.00
CA ASN A 272 -7.67 0.69 -12.40
C ASN A 272 -6.19 0.63 -12.76
N ALA A 273 -5.65 1.64 -13.44
CA ALA A 273 -4.24 1.74 -13.79
C ALA A 273 -3.37 1.70 -12.52
N VAL A 274 -3.61 2.63 -11.58
CA VAL A 274 -2.84 2.73 -10.34
C VAL A 274 -2.90 1.44 -9.53
N MET A 275 -4.07 0.81 -9.46
CA MET A 275 -4.20 -0.47 -8.78
C MET A 275 -3.47 -1.60 -9.51
N ASN A 276 -3.43 -1.59 -10.84
CA ASN A 276 -2.64 -2.53 -11.65
C ASN A 276 -1.14 -2.39 -11.47
N PHE A 277 -0.62 -1.19 -11.23
CA PHE A 277 0.80 -1.05 -10.93
C PHE A 277 1.14 -1.42 -9.49
N ALA A 278 0.23 -1.15 -8.56
CA ALA A 278 0.48 -1.36 -7.16
C ALA A 278 0.35 -2.83 -6.73
N HIS A 279 -0.36 -3.64 -7.51
CA HIS A 279 -0.67 -5.04 -7.23
C HIS A 279 -0.19 -5.92 -8.38
N THR A 280 0.84 -6.72 -8.12
CA THR A 280 1.44 -7.62 -9.11
C THR A 280 0.76 -8.98 -9.04
N ASN A 281 0.24 -9.47 -10.16
CA ASN A 281 -0.33 -10.82 -10.22
C ASN A 281 0.77 -11.86 -9.99
N LEU A 282 0.44 -12.90 -9.24
CA LEU A 282 1.35 -14.03 -9.05
C LEU A 282 1.30 -14.96 -10.27
N LYS A 283 2.42 -15.60 -10.57
CA LYS A 283 2.43 -16.80 -11.41
C LYS A 283 1.69 -17.91 -10.66
N THR A 284 0.67 -18.49 -11.29
CA THR A 284 -0.17 -19.53 -10.67
C THR A 284 -0.43 -20.66 -11.65
N THR A 285 -0.97 -21.75 -11.13
CA THR A 285 -1.47 -22.89 -11.91
C THR A 285 -2.93 -22.71 -12.34
N CYS A 286 -3.55 -21.54 -12.10
CA CYS A 286 -4.90 -21.31 -12.60
C CYS A 286 -4.90 -21.35 -14.13
N PRO A 287 -5.94 -21.97 -14.73
CA PRO A 287 -6.07 -21.95 -16.19
C PRO A 287 -6.14 -20.49 -16.67
N PRO A 288 -5.59 -20.19 -17.86
CA PRO A 288 -5.72 -18.87 -18.43
C PRO A 288 -7.20 -18.52 -18.57
N PRO A 289 -7.56 -17.23 -18.40
CA PRO A 289 -8.91 -16.78 -18.68
C PRO A 289 -9.29 -17.16 -20.11
N GLN A 290 -10.31 -18.01 -20.25
CA GLN A 290 -10.96 -18.32 -21.52
C GLN A 290 -11.77 -17.10 -22.00
#